data_AF-A0A9D2A893-F1
#
_entry.id   AF-A0A9D2A893-F1
#
_cell.length_a   1.000
_cell.length_b   1.000
_cell.length_c   1.000
_cell.angle_alpha   90.00
_cell.angle_beta   90.00
_cell.angle_gamma   90.00
#
_symmetry.space_group_name_H-M   'P 1'
#
loop_
_entity.id
_entity.type
_entity.pdbx_description
1 polymer ?
#
loop_
_entity_poly.entity_id
_entity_poly.type
_entity_poly.pdbx_seq_one_letter_code
_entity_poly.pdbx_strand_id
1 'polypeptide(L)' 'MGKGTLLDEIQVRLRDAIKSSGMSQKEIAEQVGIHPSTVNKYVRTDKFPSIDTFALLCKALNVSSDMILGLKAER' A
#
# COMPACT_ATOMS: atom_id res chain seq x y z
N MET A 1 13.76 -11.03 -17.69
CA MET A 1 13.10 -9.90 -17.01
C MET A 1 13.92 -9.59 -15.78
N GLY A 2 14.54 -8.41 -15.70
CA GLY A 2 15.39 -8.06 -14.56
C GLY A 2 14.57 -8.05 -13.27
N LYS A 3 15.10 -8.63 -12.19
CA LYS A 3 14.46 -8.57 -10.87
C LYS A 3 14.26 -7.09 -10.49
N GLY A 4 13.02 -6.68 -10.28
CA GLY A 4 12.73 -5.42 -9.59
C GLY A 4 13.40 -5.41 -8.23
N THR A 5 13.73 -4.24 -7.71
CA THR A 5 14.27 -4.11 -6.36
C THR A 5 13.21 -4.53 -5.33
N LEU A 6 13.62 -4.82 -4.10
CA LEU A 6 12.68 -5.11 -3.00
C LEU A 6 11.64 -3.99 -2.83
N LEU A 7 12.05 -2.73 -3.03
CA LEU A 7 11.14 -1.59 -2.95
C LEU A 7 10.06 -1.66 -4.03
N ASP A 8 10.42 -2.01 -5.27
CA ASP A 8 9.46 -2.13 -6.37
C ASP A 8 8.40 -3.19 -6.06
N GLU A 9 8.79 -4.32 -5.49
CA GLU A 9 7.86 -5.38 -5.10
C GLU A 9 6.90 -4.95 -3.98
N ILE A 10 7.42 -4.30 -2.93
CA ILE A 10 6.60 -3.76 -1.83
C ILE A 10 5.59 -2.75 -2.39
N GLN A 11 6.03 -1.92 -3.33
CA GLN A 11 5.17 -0.94 -3.94
C GLN A 11 4.05 -1.59 -4.76
N VAL A 12 4.35 -2.60 -5.57
CA VAL A 12 3.35 -3.34 -6.34
C VAL A 12 2.31 -3.94 -5.39
N ARG A 13 2.75 -4.64 -4.34
CA ARG A 13 1.83 -5.25 -3.35
C ARG A 13 0.97 -4.21 -2.64
N LEU A 14 1.52 -3.04 -2.29
CA LEU A 14 0.75 -1.95 -1.69
C LEU A 14 -0.31 -1.40 -2.66
N ARG A 15 0.07 -1.19 -3.93
CA ARG A 15 -0.85 -0.70 -4.96
C ARG A 15 -1.98 -1.70 -5.21
N ASP A 16 -1.67 -2.99 -5.21
CA ASP A 16 -2.65 -4.04 -5.41
C ASP A 16 -3.59 -4.15 -4.21
N ALA A 17 -3.09 -4.08 -2.98
CA ALA A 17 -3.94 -4.02 -1.78
C ALA A 17 -4.91 -2.82 -1.79
N ILE A 18 -4.44 -1.64 -2.21
CA ILE A 18 -5.31 -0.47 -2.37
C ILE A 18 -6.41 -0.72 -3.41
N LYS A 19 -6.05 -1.25 -4.59
CA LYS A 19 -7.01 -1.50 -5.68
C LYS A 19 -8.00 -2.62 -5.35
N SER A 20 -7.56 -3.65 -4.64
CA SER A 20 -8.36 -4.83 -4.28
C SER A 20 -9.24 -4.62 -3.06
N SER A 21 -9.08 -3.51 -2.32
CA SER A 21 -9.86 -3.21 -1.12
C SER A 21 -11.35 -2.98 -1.37
N GLY A 22 -11.75 -2.67 -2.60
CA GLY A 22 -13.12 -2.25 -2.93
C GLY A 22 -13.47 -0.85 -2.44
N MET A 23 -12.55 -0.15 -1.77
CA MET A 23 -12.72 1.21 -1.27
C MET A 23 -12.28 2.24 -2.30
N SER A 24 -12.94 3.40 -2.32
CA SER A 24 -12.46 4.56 -3.04
C SER A 24 -11.22 5.15 -2.36
N GLN A 25 -10.38 5.85 -3.15
CA GLN A 25 -9.21 6.54 -2.60
C GLN A 25 -9.58 7.59 -1.54
N LYS A 26 -10.80 8.16 -1.63
CA LYS A 26 -11.30 9.13 -0.65
C LYS A 26 -11.58 8.45 0.70
N GLU A 27 -12.25 7.30 0.70
CA GLU A 27 -12.53 6.55 1.93
C GLU A 27 -11.23 6.07 2.61
N ILE A 28 -10.26 5.59 1.83
CA ILE A 28 -8.94 5.21 2.36
C ILE A 28 -8.25 6.42 2.99
N ALA A 29 -8.29 7.57 2.32
CA ALA A 29 -7.67 8.80 2.81
C ALA A 29 -8.30 9.30 4.11
N GLU A 30 -9.63 9.22 4.23
CA GLU A 30 -10.37 9.55 5.45
C GLU A 30 -10.01 8.61 6.62
N GLN A 31 -9.92 7.30 6.38
CA GLN A 31 -9.54 6.33 7.42
C GLN A 31 -8.09 6.47 7.88
N VAL A 32 -7.19 6.84 6.96
CA VAL A 32 -5.76 7.00 7.24
C VAL A 32 -5.43 8.39 7.78
N GLY A 33 -6.32 9.38 7.59
CA GLY A 33 -6.09 10.77 8.01
C GLY A 33 -5.14 11.55 7.11
N ILE A 34 -5.16 11.27 5.80
CA ILE A 34 -4.31 11.93 4.79
C ILE A 34 -5.16 12.57 3.69
N HIS A 35 -4.54 13.43 2.88
CA HIS A 35 -5.23 14.00 1.73
C HIS A 35 -5.46 12.94 0.62
N PRO A 36 -6.63 12.90 -0.06
CA PRO A 36 -6.91 11.91 -1.11
C PRO A 36 -5.88 11.86 -2.25
N SER A 37 -5.30 13.01 -2.61
CA SER A 37 -4.23 13.06 -3.62
C SER A 37 -2.95 12.32 -3.20
N THR A 38 -2.73 12.12 -1.90
CA THR A 38 -1.62 11.34 -1.37
C THR A 38 -1.81 9.86 -1.63
N VAL A 39 -3.03 9.32 -1.48
CA VAL A 39 -3.36 7.95 -1.86
C VAL A 39 -3.13 7.73 -3.36
N ASN A 40 -3.56 8.68 -4.20
CA ASN A 40 -3.32 8.61 -5.64
C ASN A 40 -1.81 8.55 -5.99
N LYS A 41 -0.96 9.27 -5.24
CA LYS A 41 0.50 9.20 -5.43
C LYS A 41 1.04 7.80 -5.14
N TYR A 42 0.58 7.15 -4.07
CA TYR A 42 0.99 5.76 -3.78
C TYR A 42 0.58 4.79 -4.90
N VAL A 43 -0.56 5.04 -5.55
CA VAL A 43 -1.09 4.20 -6.64
C VAL A 43 -0.40 4.43 -7.98
N ARG A 44 0.06 5.65 -8.28
CA ARG A 44 0.53 6.04 -9.63
C ARG A 44 2.02 6.35 -9.73
N THR A 45 2.68 6.70 -8.64
CA THR A 45 4.07 7.21 -8.63
C THR A 45 4.94 6.39 -7.70
N ASP A 46 6.26 6.54 -7.79
CA ASP A 46 7.23 5.80 -6.95
C ASP A 46 7.35 6.39 -5.52
N LYS A 47 6.32 7.11 -5.08
CA LYS A 47 6.22 7.67 -3.73
C LYS A 47 5.80 6.58 -2.75
N PHE A 48 6.54 6.49 -1.65
CA PHE A 48 6.19 5.61 -0.52
C PHE A 48 5.48 6.38 0.61
N PRO A 49 4.58 5.71 1.34
CA PRO A 49 4.11 6.21 2.62
C PRO A 49 5.26 6.23 3.64
N SER A 50 5.18 7.11 4.63
CA SER A 50 5.97 6.98 5.85
C SER A 50 5.53 5.74 6.63
N ILE A 51 6.34 5.27 7.58
CA ILE A 51 6.08 4.00 8.27
C ILE A 51 4.77 3.99 9.08
N ASP A 52 4.43 5.12 9.69
CA ASP A 52 3.16 5.38 10.38
C ASP A 52 1.98 5.34 9.40
N THR A 53 2.08 6.04 8.27
CA THR A 53 1.04 6.00 7.21
C THR A 53 0.88 4.60 6.65
N PHE A 54 1.98 3.86 6.48
CA PHE A 54 1.97 2.47 6.03
C PHE A 54 1.21 1.56 7.01
N ALA A 55 1.47 1.69 8.31
CA ALA A 55 0.75 0.92 9.33
C ALA A 55 -0.75 1.25 9.35
N LEU A 56 -1.10 2.53 9.20
CA LEU A 56 -2.50 2.98 9.07
C LEU A 56 -3.18 2.43 7.81
N LEU A 57 -2.47 2.40 6.67
CA LEU A 57 -2.96 1.79 5.44
C LEU A 57 -3.21 0.29 5.63
N CYS A 58 -2.29 -0.44 6.27
CA CYS A 58 -2.48 -1.87 6.56
C CYS A 58 -3.76 -2.10 7.38
N LYS A 59 -3.98 -1.27 8.40
CA LYS A 59 -5.19 -1.33 9.23
C LYS A 59 -6.46 -0.99 8.45
N ALA A 60 -6.44 0.09 7.67
CA ALA A 60 -7.59 0.55 6.88
C ALA A 60 -8.01 -0.47 5.80
N LEU A 61 -7.01 -1.07 5.13
CA LEU A 61 -7.22 -2.05 4.06
C LEU A 61 -7.43 -3.48 4.58
N ASN A 62 -7.40 -3.68 5.90
CA ASN A 62 -7.47 -4.99 6.56
C ASN A 62 -6.47 -6.02 5.98
N VAL A 63 -5.22 -5.59 5.79
CA VAL A 63 -4.13 -6.41 5.22
C VAL A 63 -2.95 -6.44 6.19
N SER A 64 -2.26 -7.59 6.30
CA SER A 64 -1.07 -7.68 7.14
C SER A 64 0.14 -6.99 6.49
N SER A 65 0.99 -6.37 7.32
CA SER A 65 2.27 -5.82 6.87
C SER A 65 3.12 -6.87 6.17
N ASP A 66 3.12 -8.10 6.67
CA ASP A 66 3.92 -9.20 6.12
C ASP A 66 3.55 -9.54 4.67
N MET A 67 2.27 -9.40 4.31
CA MET A 67 1.83 -9.58 2.93
C MET A 67 2.43 -8.49 2.03
N ILE A 68 2.34 -7.22 2.44
CA ILE A 68 2.84 -6.11 1.63
C ILE A 68 4.37 -6.08 1.57
N LEU A 69 5.03 -6.41 2.68
CA LEU A 69 6.48 -6.48 2.78
C LEU A 69 7.07 -7.74 2.14
N GLY A 70 6.24 -8.72 1.75
CA GLY A 70 6.70 -9.98 1.17
C GLY A 70 7.42 -10.91 2.16
N LEU A 71 7.11 -10.79 3.46
CA LEU A 71 7.73 -11.58 4.53
C LEU A 71 6.98 -12.90 4.80
N LYS A 72 5.76 -13.04 4.29
CA LYS A 72 5.01 -14.28 4.40
C LYS A 72 5.48 -15.27 3.35
N ALA A 73 6.10 -16.37 3.79
CA ALA A 73 6.38 -17.50 2.92
C ALA A 73 5.05 -18.12 2.44
N GLU A 74 4.89 -18.30 1.13
CA GLU A 74 3.92 -19.25 0.59
C GLU A 74 4.36 -20.64 1.10
N ARG A 75 3.57 -21.21 2.01
CA ARG A 75 3.68 -22.61 2.44
C ARG A 75 2.58 -23.39 1.75
#